data_AF-A0A7S0XUC3-F1
#
_entry.id   AF-A0A7S0XUC3-F1
#
_cell.length_a   1.000
_cell.length_b   1.000
_cell.length_c   1.000
_cell.angle_alpha   90.00
_cell.angle_beta   90.00
_cell.angle_gamma   90.00
#
_symmetry.space_group_name_H-M   'P 1'
#
loop_
_entity.id
_entity.type
_entity.pdbx_description
1 polymer ?
#
loop_
_entity_poly.entity_id
_entity_poly.type
_entity_poly.pdbx_seq_one_letter_code
_entity_poly.pdbx_strand_id
1 'polypeptide(L)'
;PVLKGKTVVVIDDSIVRGTTARQLAGLIYSAGAKAVHIRISSPPVTDPCFYGMDFPSKEELFANTHFGNVQAMAEWLRVTSLGYLTPEGLVEAATRSSGTRHSFCRACFTGVYPVPVTGQATGQDW
;
A
#
# COMPACT_ATOMS: atom_id res chain seq x y z
N PRO A 1 16.70 10.88 -22.64
CA PRO A 1 15.64 10.48 -21.68
C PRO A 1 15.83 11.19 -20.33
N VAL A 2 14.76 11.78 -19.78
CA VAL A 2 14.78 12.56 -18.51
C VAL A 2 15.29 11.74 -17.32
N LEU A 3 15.11 10.41 -17.36
CA LEU A 3 15.41 9.51 -16.24
C LEU A 3 16.83 8.91 -16.28
N LYS A 4 17.58 9.08 -17.39
CA LYS A 4 18.87 8.40 -17.60
C LYS A 4 19.90 8.79 -16.53
N GLY A 5 20.43 7.79 -15.82
CA GLY A 5 21.43 7.93 -14.76
C GLY A 5 20.91 8.55 -13.46
N LYS A 6 19.62 8.82 -13.34
CA LYS A 6 19.02 9.49 -12.18
C LYS A 6 18.56 8.48 -11.13
N THR A 7 18.64 8.88 -9.87
CA THR A 7 17.88 8.25 -8.79
C THR A 7 16.46 8.80 -8.84
N VAL A 8 15.47 7.92 -8.96
CA VAL A 8 14.05 8.26 -9.08
C VAL A 8 13.33 7.88 -7.81
N VAL A 9 12.52 8.79 -7.27
CA VAL A 9 11.58 8.51 -6.19
C VAL A 9 10.18 8.57 -6.77
N VAL A 10 9.44 7.47 -6.68
CA VAL A 10 8.03 7.38 -7.08
C VAL A 10 7.19 7.46 -5.83
N ILE A 11 6.19 8.34 -5.84
CA ILE A 11 5.18 8.43 -4.78
C ILE A 11 3.87 7.89 -5.34
N ASP A 12 3.26 6.94 -4.63
CA ASP A 12 1.97 6.37 -4.98
C ASP A 12 1.05 6.34 -3.74
N ASP A 13 -0.24 6.11 -3.95
CA ASP A 13 -1.22 6.11 -2.85
C ASP A 13 -1.18 4.82 -2.02
N SER A 14 -1.09 3.67 -2.68
CA SER A 14 -1.30 2.36 -2.07
C SER A 14 -0.68 1.24 -2.91
N ILE A 15 -0.44 0.08 -2.28
CA ILE A 15 -0.13 -1.16 -2.99
C ILE A 15 -1.05 -2.26 -2.48
N VAL A 16 -1.98 -2.69 -3.33
CA VAL A 16 -2.92 -3.79 -3.01
C VAL A 16 -2.39 -5.15 -3.47
N ARG A 17 -2.05 -5.30 -4.76
CA ARG A 17 -1.51 -6.56 -5.34
C ARG A 17 -0.05 -6.48 -5.80
N GLY A 18 0.55 -5.29 -5.83
CA GLY A 18 1.97 -5.10 -6.21
C GLY A 18 2.30 -5.16 -7.71
N THR A 19 1.47 -5.80 -8.53
CA THR A 19 1.74 -6.00 -9.97
C THR A 19 1.94 -4.69 -10.74
N THR A 20 1.09 -3.68 -10.52
CA THR A 20 1.21 -2.36 -11.14
C THR A 20 2.51 -1.66 -10.75
N ALA A 21 2.83 -1.62 -9.46
CA ALA A 21 4.06 -1.00 -8.95
C ALA A 21 5.32 -1.67 -9.52
N ARG A 22 5.31 -3.00 -9.69
CA ARG A 22 6.41 -3.76 -10.30
C ARG A 22 6.58 -3.43 -11.78
N GLN A 23 5.48 -3.34 -12.53
CA GLN A 23 5.53 -2.95 -13.95
C GLN A 23 6.07 -1.52 -14.09
N LEU A 24 5.59 -0.59 -13.27
CA LEU A 24 6.06 0.80 -13.24
C LEU A 24 7.57 0.89 -12.95
N ALA A 25 8.06 0.17 -11.94
CA ALA A 25 9.48 0.11 -11.64
C ALA A 25 10.29 -0.38 -12.86
N GLY A 26 9.83 -1.42 -13.55
CA GLY A 26 10.44 -1.95 -14.76
C GLY A 26 10.52 -0.91 -15.89
N LEU A 27 9.46 -0.13 -16.10
CA LEU A 27 9.44 0.96 -17.09
C LEU A 27 10.45 2.06 -16.75
N ILE A 28 10.55 2.44 -15.47
CA ILE A 28 11.49 3.47 -15.02
C ILE A 28 12.95 3.02 -15.18
N TYR A 29 13.26 1.77 -14.83
CA TYR A 29 14.60 1.22 -15.07
C TYR A 29 14.91 1.12 -16.57
N SER A 30 13.94 0.72 -17.39
CA SER A 30 14.08 0.66 -18.86
C SER A 30 14.35 2.04 -19.47
N ALA A 31 13.86 3.10 -18.84
CA ALA A 31 14.17 4.49 -19.21
C ALA A 31 15.58 4.97 -18.77
N GLY A 32 16.35 4.10 -18.11
CA GLY A 32 17.75 4.31 -17.75
C GLY A 32 17.99 4.84 -16.33
N ALA A 33 17.02 4.71 -15.42
CA ALA A 33 17.21 5.12 -14.03
C ALA A 33 18.35 4.33 -13.34
N LYS A 34 19.14 5.03 -12.51
CA LYS A 34 20.20 4.43 -11.68
C LYS A 34 19.61 3.65 -10.50
N ALA A 35 18.57 4.19 -9.88
CA ALA A 35 17.91 3.64 -8.71
C ALA A 35 16.44 4.06 -8.71
N VAL A 36 15.57 3.22 -8.17
CA VAL A 36 14.14 3.48 -8.06
C VAL A 36 13.73 3.24 -6.61
N HIS A 37 13.20 4.27 -5.95
CA HIS A 37 12.68 4.18 -4.60
C HIS A 37 11.17 4.43 -4.65
N ILE A 38 10.36 3.51 -4.12
CA ILE A 38 8.91 3.69 -4.03
C ILE A 38 8.54 4.16 -2.63
N ARG A 39 7.69 5.18 -2.53
CA ARG A 39 7.13 5.70 -1.29
C ARG A 39 5.61 5.69 -1.39
N ILE A 40 4.97 5.00 -0.45
CA ILE A 40 3.52 4.82 -0.44
C ILE A 40 2.94 5.71 0.64
N SER A 41 1.94 6.53 0.27
CA SER A 41 1.32 7.50 1.17
C SER A 41 0.24 6.91 2.08
N SER A 42 0.09 5.59 2.08
CA SER A 42 -0.67 4.80 3.04
C SER A 42 0.21 3.75 3.76
N PRO A 43 -0.25 3.17 4.88
CA PRO A 43 0.33 1.95 5.43
C PRO A 43 0.13 0.74 4.51
N PRO A 44 0.87 -0.36 4.73
CA PRO A 44 0.59 -1.62 4.04
C PRO A 44 -0.85 -2.06 4.29
N VAL A 45 -1.56 -2.41 3.22
CA VAL A 45 -2.92 -2.99 3.34
C VAL A 45 -2.79 -4.45 3.76
N THR A 46 -3.27 -4.77 4.96
CA THR A 46 -3.17 -6.11 5.57
C THR A 46 -4.53 -6.80 5.70
N ASP A 47 -5.62 -6.06 5.53
CA ASP A 47 -6.96 -6.60 5.73
C ASP A 47 -7.93 -6.06 4.66
N PRO A 48 -8.88 -6.90 4.18
CA PRO A 48 -9.89 -6.48 3.23
C PRO A 48 -10.84 -5.46 3.86
N CYS A 49 -11.53 -4.65 3.05
CA CYS A 49 -12.57 -3.78 3.59
C CYS A 49 -13.91 -4.52 3.63
N PHE A 50 -14.62 -4.41 4.75
CA PHE A 50 -16.01 -4.91 4.87
C PHE A 50 -17.05 -3.80 4.92
N TYR A 51 -16.63 -2.56 4.64
CA TYR A 51 -17.50 -1.37 4.65
C TYR A 51 -17.67 -0.76 3.25
N GLY A 52 -17.54 -1.58 2.20
CA GLY A 52 -17.92 -1.20 0.84
C GLY A 52 -16.78 -0.82 -0.12
N MET A 53 -15.52 -1.03 0.26
CA MET A 53 -14.40 -0.95 -0.70
C MET A 53 -14.08 -2.35 -1.22
N ASP A 54 -13.89 -2.49 -2.53
CA ASP A 54 -13.48 -3.75 -3.15
C ASP A 54 -12.00 -4.03 -2.85
N PHE A 55 -11.74 -5.14 -2.17
CA PHE A 55 -10.40 -5.62 -1.86
C PHE A 55 -10.30 -7.11 -2.20
N PRO A 56 -9.11 -7.58 -2.60
CA PRO A 56 -8.87 -9.00 -2.75
C PRO A 56 -8.95 -9.72 -1.39
N SER A 57 -8.88 -11.05 -1.42
CA SER A 57 -8.82 -11.81 -0.16
C SER A 57 -7.59 -11.40 0.66
N LYS A 58 -7.64 -11.65 1.98
CA LYS A 58 -6.54 -11.30 2.87
C LYS A 58 -5.21 -11.90 2.42
N GLU A 59 -5.23 -13.13 1.93
CA GLU A 59 -4.06 -13.88 1.47
C GLU A 59 -3.50 -13.34 0.15
N GLU A 60 -4.33 -12.71 -0.66
CA GLU A 60 -3.94 -12.11 -1.94
C GLU A 60 -3.36 -10.70 -1.81
N LEU A 61 -3.48 -10.07 -0.64
CA LEU A 61 -2.90 -8.75 -0.38
C LEU A 61 -1.38 -8.80 -0.44
N PHE A 62 -0.78 -7.81 -1.10
CA PHE A 62 0.66 -7.76 -1.34
C PHE A 62 1.47 -7.75 -0.04
N ALA A 63 1.00 -7.05 1.00
CA ALA A 63 1.64 -7.09 2.31
C ALA A 63 1.63 -8.50 2.89
N ASN A 64 0.53 -9.24 2.78
CA ASN A 64 0.38 -10.56 3.40
C ASN A 64 1.09 -11.66 2.64
N THR A 65 1.11 -11.61 1.30
CA THR A 65 1.93 -12.52 0.47
C THR A 65 3.43 -12.44 0.77
N HIS A 66 3.87 -11.37 1.45
CA HIS A 66 5.26 -11.14 1.85
C HIS A 66 5.42 -11.01 3.38
N PHE A 67 4.43 -11.47 4.16
CA PHE A 67 4.46 -11.48 5.62
C PHE A 67 4.76 -10.11 6.26
N GLY A 68 4.32 -9.02 5.64
CA GLY A 68 4.58 -7.64 6.08
C GLY A 68 6.05 -7.21 5.99
N ASN A 69 6.93 -8.03 5.39
CA ASN A 69 8.34 -7.71 5.28
C ASN A 69 8.60 -6.75 4.12
N VAL A 70 8.77 -5.46 4.46
CA VAL A 70 9.02 -4.38 3.50
C VAL A 70 10.26 -4.63 2.62
N GLN A 71 11.30 -5.28 3.15
CA GLN A 71 12.48 -5.62 2.36
C GLN A 71 12.14 -6.67 1.30
N ALA A 72 11.49 -7.77 1.69
CA ALA A 72 11.06 -8.82 0.75
C ALA A 72 10.11 -8.26 -0.33
N MET A 73 9.23 -7.34 0.04
CA MET A 73 8.35 -6.62 -0.89
C MET A 73 9.15 -5.76 -1.87
N ALA A 74 10.16 -5.02 -1.41
CA ALA A 74 11.03 -4.21 -2.27
C ALA A 74 11.80 -5.09 -3.28
N GLU A 75 12.32 -6.24 -2.82
CA GLU A 75 13.01 -7.22 -3.66
C GLU A 75 12.07 -7.78 -4.73
N TRP A 76 10.84 -8.14 -4.38
CA TRP A 76 9.85 -8.64 -5.34
C TRP A 76 9.44 -7.59 -6.38
N LEU A 77 9.28 -6.33 -5.96
CA LEU A 77 9.01 -5.19 -6.84
C LEU A 77 10.22 -4.83 -7.71
N ARG A 78 11.42 -5.34 -7.37
CA ARG A 78 12.71 -5.04 -8.02
C ARG A 78 13.08 -3.56 -7.93
N VAL A 79 12.87 -2.96 -6.77
CA VAL A 79 13.20 -1.55 -6.49
C VAL A 79 14.35 -1.43 -5.51
N THR A 80 15.06 -0.31 -5.52
CA THR A 80 16.16 -0.01 -4.60
C THR A 80 15.68 0.10 -3.16
N SER A 81 14.51 0.68 -2.92
CA SER A 81 13.87 0.64 -1.59
C SER A 81 12.37 0.88 -1.70
N LEU A 82 11.64 0.35 -0.72
CA LEU A 82 10.24 0.60 -0.50
C LEU A 82 10.05 1.27 0.87
N GLY A 83 9.13 2.22 0.97
CA GLY A 83 8.75 2.83 2.24
C GLY A 83 7.26 3.12 2.26
N TYR A 84 6.64 2.94 3.42
CA TYR A 84 5.22 3.20 3.66
C TYR A 84 5.08 4.28 4.72
N LEU A 85 3.95 5.00 4.66
CA LEU A 85 3.52 5.82 5.78
C LEU A 85 3.09 4.92 6.96
N THR A 86 3.28 5.37 8.20
CA THR A 86 2.80 4.63 9.36
C THR A 86 1.29 4.81 9.56
N PRO A 87 0.58 3.85 10.18
CA PRO A 87 -0.85 4.01 10.51
C PRO A 87 -1.14 5.26 11.38
N GLU A 88 -0.21 5.61 12.26
CA GLU A 88 -0.27 6.80 13.11
C GLU A 88 -0.08 8.06 12.26
N GLY A 89 0.93 8.06 11.39
CA GLY A 89 1.23 9.19 10.50
C GLY A 89 0.10 9.47 9.51
N LEU A 90 -0.57 8.44 9.00
CA LEU A 90 -1.75 8.60 8.14
C LEU A 90 -2.89 9.30 8.89
N VAL A 91 -3.19 8.84 10.12
CA VAL A 91 -4.27 9.45 10.91
C VAL A 91 -3.92 10.86 11.33
N GLU A 92 -2.68 11.14 11.73
CA GLU A 92 -2.24 12.51 12.04
C GLU A 92 -2.44 13.43 10.82
N ALA A 93 -1.98 13.00 9.64
CA ALA A 93 -2.12 13.78 8.40
C ALA A 93 -3.60 14.04 8.05
N ALA A 94 -4.45 13.02 8.13
CA ALA A 94 -5.88 13.12 7.84
C ALA A 94 -6.62 14.04 8.84
N THR A 95 -6.32 13.92 10.14
CA THR A 95 -6.88 14.79 11.19
C THR A 95 -6.49 16.25 10.96
N ARG A 96 -5.20 16.52 10.68
CA ARG A 96 -4.71 17.88 10.40
C ARG A 96 -5.36 18.49 9.16
N SER A 97 -5.55 17.68 8.11
CA SER A 97 -6.14 18.14 6.85
C SER A 97 -7.64 18.44 6.96
N SER A 98 -8.38 17.58 7.65
CA SER A 98 -9.84 17.70 7.76
C SER A 98 -10.32 18.65 8.87
N GLY A 99 -9.50 18.91 9.89
CA GLY A 99 -9.89 19.68 11.08
C GLY A 99 -10.92 18.96 11.98
N THR A 100 -11.21 17.68 11.71
CA THR A 100 -12.17 16.89 12.49
C THR A 100 -11.61 16.52 13.86
N ARG A 101 -12.50 16.38 14.85
CA ARG A 101 -12.17 15.79 16.16
C ARG A 101 -12.51 14.29 16.24
N HIS A 102 -13.09 13.73 15.18
CA HIS A 102 -13.43 12.32 15.12
C HIS A 102 -12.23 11.47 14.66
N SER A 103 -12.20 10.21 15.08
CA SER A 103 -11.24 9.23 14.59
C SER A 103 -11.63 8.70 13.21
N PHE A 104 -10.67 8.10 12.52
CA PHE A 104 -10.87 7.45 11.22
C PHE A 104 -10.94 5.94 11.36
N CYS A 105 -11.70 5.28 10.49
CA CYS A 105 -11.57 3.85 10.29
C CYS A 105 -10.16 3.56 9.74
N ARG A 106 -9.50 2.55 10.33
CA ARG A 106 -8.14 2.09 9.96
C ARG A 106 -8.06 0.58 9.83
N ALA A 107 -9.21 -0.07 9.64
CA ALA A 107 -9.32 -1.53 9.65
C ALA A 107 -8.45 -2.18 8.56
N CYS A 108 -8.41 -1.61 7.35
CA CYS A 108 -7.62 -2.17 6.24
C CYS A 108 -6.10 -2.23 6.51
N PHE A 109 -5.61 -1.50 7.52
CA PHE A 109 -4.19 -1.43 7.90
C PHE A 109 -3.90 -2.08 9.26
N THR A 110 -4.93 -2.44 10.02
CA THR A 110 -4.78 -2.87 11.43
C THR A 110 -5.58 -4.13 11.78
N GLY A 111 -6.52 -4.53 10.94
CA GLY A 111 -7.50 -5.59 11.24
C GLY A 111 -8.49 -5.23 12.34
N VAL A 112 -8.45 -4.01 12.91
CA VAL A 112 -9.36 -3.57 13.98
C VAL A 112 -10.57 -2.88 13.36
N TYR A 113 -11.68 -3.63 13.29
CA TYR A 113 -12.94 -3.15 12.76
C TYR A 113 -13.78 -2.46 13.84
N PRO A 114 -14.11 -1.17 13.69
CA PRO A 114 -14.90 -0.43 14.69
C PRO A 114 -16.34 -0.92 14.80
N VAL A 115 -16.90 -1.48 13.72
CA VAL A 115 -18.19 -2.18 13.70
C VAL A 115 -17.92 -3.67 13.46
N PRO A 116 -18.41 -4.58 14.33
CA PRO A 116 -18.20 -6.02 14.15
C PRO A 116 -18.65 -6.50 12.76
N VAL A 117 -17.80 -7.30 12.13
CA VAL A 117 -18.09 -7.91 10.83
C VAL A 117 -18.79 -9.23 11.10
N THR A 118 -20.08 -9.30 10.76
CA THR A 118 -20.90 -10.51 10.91
C THR A 118 -20.97 -11.24 9.58
N GLY A 119 -20.45 -12.47 9.53
CA GLY A 119 -20.37 -13.29 8.33
C GLY A 119 -18.96 -13.29 7.74
N GLN A 120 -18.46 -14.46 7.34
CA GLN A 120 -17.29 -14.55 6.49
C GLN A 120 -17.71 -13.99 5.13
N ALA A 121 -17.45 -12.71 4.87
CA ALA A 121 -17.53 -12.20 3.51
C ALA A 121 -16.41 -12.89 2.72
N THR A 122 -16.74 -14.05 2.16
CA THR A 122 -15.95 -14.63 1.08
C THR A 122 -16.08 -13.65 -0.08
N GLY A 123 -15.01 -13.38 -0.81
CA GLY A 123 -14.99 -12.42 -1.92
C GLY A 123 -15.86 -12.81 -3.13
N GLN A 124 -16.94 -13.56 -2.91
CA GLN A 124 -17.93 -14.04 -3.87
C GLN A 124 -19.37 -13.61 -3.53
N ASP A 125 -19.61 -12.95 -2.39
CA ASP A 125 -20.97 -12.65 -1.91
C ASP A 125 -21.42 -11.19 -2.13
N TRP A 126 -20.95 -10.54 -3.21
CA TRP A 126 -21.40 -9.21 -3.65
C TRP A 126 -21.72 -9.21 -5.14
#